data_AF-D7UP77-F1
#
_entry.id   AF-D7UP77-F1
#
_cell.length_a   1.000
_cell.length_b   1.000
_cell.length_c   1.000
_cell.angle_alpha   90.00
_cell.angle_beta   90.00
_cell.angle_gamma   90.00
#
_symmetry.space_group_name_H-M   'P 1'
#
loop_
_entity.id
_entity.type
_entity.pdbx_description
1 polymer ?
#
loop_
_entity_poly.entity_id
_entity_poly.type
_entity_poly.pdbx_seq_one_letter_code
_entity_poly.pdbx_strand_id
1 'polypeptide(L)'
;RLIPEPAAQAALTARLLLLAPQVMSGRHRFVAPEKAKKALNAFVGFRCYYISIPHFKSWPMKKLSNLIGLLWETDPNKSLWSLMTKAWSAIRDQIGKDRAPLDQFFSLICPHLNMPAPESYLAVLGWSVSINEEGDPTISHDGSSRSACVGAGLSDTALSVQDIIAYVQSMGYASTYVADVNTTSPTFLGHSVTS
;
A
#
# COMPACT_ATOMS: atom_id res chain seq x y z
N ARG A 1 -50.86 -4.58 62.35
CA ARG A 1 -49.47 -5.03 62.04
C ARG A 1 -49.60 -6.25 61.15
N LEU A 2 -49.17 -6.20 59.89
CA LEU A 2 -48.99 -7.39 59.04
C LEU A 2 -48.31 -6.97 57.73
N ILE A 3 -46.99 -7.10 57.67
CA ILE A 3 -46.18 -7.66 56.57
C ILE A 3 -44.82 -8.04 57.23
N PRO A 4 -43.88 -8.81 56.64
CA PRO A 4 -43.85 -9.38 55.29
C PRO A 4 -43.29 -10.82 55.17
N GLU A 5 -43.57 -11.51 54.07
CA GLU A 5 -42.74 -12.65 53.66
C GLU A 5 -42.39 -12.56 52.16
N PRO A 6 -41.21 -11.97 51.81
CA PRO A 6 -40.70 -11.86 50.45
C PRO A 6 -39.88 -13.08 50.02
N ALA A 7 -39.99 -14.22 50.71
CA ALA A 7 -39.11 -15.38 50.50
C ALA A 7 -39.52 -16.30 49.35
N ALA A 8 -40.78 -16.25 48.90
CA ALA A 8 -41.30 -17.19 47.90
C ALA A 8 -40.89 -16.86 46.45
N GLN A 9 -40.56 -15.60 46.13
CA GLN A 9 -40.21 -15.20 44.75
C GLN A 9 -38.74 -15.45 44.37
N ALA A 10 -37.84 -15.65 45.33
CA ALA A 10 -36.41 -15.84 45.06
C ALA A 10 -36.05 -17.27 44.61
N ALA A 11 -36.86 -18.26 44.97
CA ALA A 11 -36.57 -19.66 44.66
C ALA A 11 -36.86 -20.04 43.20
N LEU A 12 -37.79 -19.34 42.54
CA LEU A 12 -38.23 -19.68 41.19
C LEU A 12 -37.31 -19.10 40.09
N THR A 13 -36.67 -17.96 40.35
CA THR A 13 -35.69 -17.36 39.43
C THR A 13 -34.35 -18.11 39.44
N ALA A 14 -33.97 -18.74 40.55
CA ALA A 14 -32.71 -19.49 40.64
C ALA A 14 -32.72 -20.80 39.83
N ARG A 15 -33.87 -21.45 39.63
CA ARG A 15 -33.93 -22.72 38.87
C ARG A 15 -33.98 -22.53 37.35
N LEU A 16 -34.37 -21.36 36.85
CA LEU A 16 -34.39 -21.06 35.41
C LEU A 16 -32.99 -20.74 34.84
N LEU A 17 -32.03 -20.37 35.68
CA LEU A 17 -30.66 -20.03 35.24
C LEU A 17 -29.73 -21.25 35.11
N LEU A 18 -30.13 -22.43 35.58
CA LEU A 18 -29.29 -23.65 35.58
C LEU A 18 -29.56 -24.59 34.39
N LEU A 19 -30.44 -24.21 33.45
CA LEU A 19 -30.85 -25.02 32.30
C LEU A 19 -30.52 -24.38 30.95
N ALA A 20 -29.42 -23.63 30.87
CA ALA A 20 -28.84 -23.29 29.57
C ALA A 20 -27.94 -24.45 29.07
N PRO A 21 -28.10 -24.91 27.83
CA PRO A 21 -27.33 -26.05 27.30
C PRO A 21 -25.85 -25.68 27.23
N GLN A 22 -25.01 -26.58 27.76
CA GLN A 22 -23.56 -26.53 27.67
C GLN A 22 -23.16 -26.71 26.20
N VAL A 23 -23.08 -25.63 25.43
CA VAL A 23 -22.41 -25.65 24.14
C VAL A 23 -20.92 -25.82 24.42
N MET A 24 -20.45 -27.05 24.25
CA MET A 24 -19.05 -27.37 24.05
C MET A 24 -18.55 -26.60 22.82
N SER A 25 -18.14 -25.35 23.01
CA SER A 25 -17.42 -24.63 21.97
C SER A 25 -15.95 -24.84 22.25
N GLY A 26 -15.41 -25.85 21.56
CA GLY A 26 -13.98 -26.12 21.51
C GLY A 26 -13.23 -24.82 21.30
N ARG A 27 -12.11 -24.69 21.99
CA ARG A 27 -11.15 -23.60 21.85
C ARG A 27 -10.47 -23.70 20.48
N HIS A 28 -11.24 -23.60 19.40
CA HIS A 28 -10.75 -22.97 18.19
C HIS A 28 -10.36 -21.57 18.62
N ARG A 29 -9.06 -21.39 18.86
CA ARG A 29 -8.43 -20.10 18.65
C ARG A 29 -8.79 -19.72 17.22
N PHE A 30 -9.91 -19.04 17.05
CA PHE A 30 -10.02 -18.05 15.99
C PHE A 30 -8.86 -17.11 16.27
N VAL A 31 -7.75 -17.37 15.60
CA VAL A 31 -6.73 -16.36 15.36
C VAL A 31 -7.52 -15.28 14.65
N ALA A 32 -7.96 -14.28 15.41
CA ALA A 32 -8.47 -13.05 14.83
C ALA A 32 -7.44 -12.66 13.76
N PRO A 33 -7.86 -12.37 12.51
CA PRO A 33 -6.93 -11.99 11.47
C PRO A 33 -6.03 -10.89 12.05
N GLU A 34 -4.72 -11.15 12.07
CA GLU A 34 -3.70 -10.18 12.49
C GLU A 34 -4.09 -8.89 11.79
N LYS A 35 -4.49 -7.88 12.58
CA LYS A 35 -5.12 -6.66 12.08
C LYS A 35 -4.26 -6.16 10.94
N ALA A 36 -4.84 -6.07 9.73
CA ALA A 36 -4.12 -5.66 8.53
C ALA A 36 -3.22 -4.48 8.87
N LYS A 37 -1.90 -4.67 8.75
CA LYS A 37 -0.94 -3.64 9.13
C LYS A 37 -1.20 -2.47 8.20
N LYS A 38 -1.14 -1.25 8.74
CA LYS A 38 -1.51 -0.04 8.01
C LYS A 38 -0.92 -0.08 6.60
N ALA A 39 -1.77 0.07 5.59
CA ALA A 39 -1.36 -0.03 4.20
C ALA A 39 -0.23 0.96 3.94
N LEU A 40 0.77 0.53 3.17
CA LEU A 40 1.89 1.38 2.80
C LEU A 40 1.34 2.55 1.98
N ASN A 41 1.65 3.77 2.42
CA ASN A 41 1.24 4.97 1.73
C ASN A 41 1.97 5.06 0.38
N ALA A 42 1.26 5.43 -0.69
CA ALA A 42 1.80 5.61 -2.03
C ALA A 42 3.08 6.49 -2.04
N PHE A 43 3.07 7.59 -1.28
CA PHE A 43 4.22 8.48 -1.14
C PHE A 43 5.44 7.78 -0.52
N VAL A 44 5.23 6.84 0.40
CA VAL A 44 6.33 6.07 1.00
C VAL A 44 6.94 5.13 -0.03
N GLY A 45 6.10 4.48 -0.86
CA GLY A 45 6.58 3.67 -1.99
C GLY A 45 7.43 4.50 -2.95
N PHE A 46 6.89 5.64 -3.39
CA PHE A 46 7.57 6.61 -4.24
C PHE A 46 8.93 7.04 -3.67
N ARG A 47 8.96 7.47 -2.40
CA ARG A 47 10.18 7.91 -1.74
C ARG A 47 11.21 6.79 -1.61
N CYS A 48 10.78 5.57 -1.25
CA CYS A 48 11.69 4.43 -1.12
C CYS A 48 12.37 4.07 -2.44
N TYR A 49 11.65 4.20 -3.57
CA TYR A 49 12.20 3.91 -4.88
C TYR A 49 13.12 5.04 -5.38
N TYR A 50 12.65 6.29 -5.39
CA TYR A 50 13.39 7.42 -5.96
C TYR A 50 14.44 8.05 -5.05
N ILE A 51 14.55 7.65 -3.79
CA ILE A 51 15.73 8.06 -3.01
C ILE A 51 17.03 7.41 -3.53
N SER A 52 16.91 6.34 -4.30
CA SER A 52 18.06 5.66 -4.91
C SER A 52 18.68 6.46 -6.09
N ILE A 53 18.05 7.55 -6.52
CA ILE A 53 18.55 8.45 -7.58
C ILE A 53 19.99 8.87 -7.24
N PRO A 54 20.96 8.69 -8.16
CA PRO A 54 22.36 9.02 -7.91
C PRO A 54 22.59 10.46 -7.43
N HIS A 55 21.88 11.45 -8.01
CA HIS A 55 21.94 12.85 -7.60
C HIS A 55 21.46 13.11 -6.17
N PHE A 56 20.63 12.23 -5.60
CA PHE A 56 20.11 12.37 -4.25
C PHE A 56 20.98 11.66 -3.22
N LYS A 57 21.74 10.63 -3.60
CA LYS A 57 22.64 9.90 -2.68
C LYS A 57 23.71 10.78 -2.02
N SER A 58 24.09 11.90 -2.64
CA SER A 58 25.06 12.84 -2.09
C SER A 58 24.51 13.75 -0.98
N TRP A 59 23.20 13.75 -0.74
CA TRP A 59 22.55 14.72 0.14
C TRP A 59 21.81 14.05 1.30
N PRO A 60 21.82 14.67 2.50
CA PRO A 60 21.07 14.16 3.64
C PRO A 60 19.57 14.30 3.41
N MET A 61 18.81 13.35 3.96
CA MET A 61 17.34 13.28 3.84
C MET A 61 16.63 14.59 4.20
N LYS A 62 17.17 15.37 5.14
CA LYS A 62 16.60 16.65 5.57
C LYS A 62 16.47 17.65 4.43
N LYS A 63 17.42 17.66 3.49
CA LYS A 63 17.38 18.55 2.31
C LYS A 63 16.49 17.95 1.22
N LEU A 64 16.53 16.63 1.06
CA LEU A 64 15.77 15.91 0.04
C LEU A 64 14.27 15.84 0.33
N SER A 65 13.82 15.89 1.59
CA SER A 65 12.41 15.68 1.92
C SER A 65 11.48 16.64 1.19
N ASN A 66 11.89 17.90 1.08
CA ASN A 66 11.13 18.94 0.40
C ASN A 66 11.13 18.72 -1.13
N LEU A 67 12.29 18.35 -1.69
CA LEU A 67 12.42 18.05 -3.13
C LEU A 67 11.59 16.84 -3.53
N ILE A 68 11.64 15.75 -2.75
CA ILE A 68 10.83 14.55 -2.98
C ILE A 68 9.34 14.87 -2.86
N GLY A 69 8.95 15.77 -1.95
CA GLY A 69 7.58 16.27 -1.85
C GLY A 69 7.13 16.99 -3.13
N LEU A 70 7.97 17.88 -3.67
CA LEU A 70 7.68 18.60 -4.92
C LEU A 70 7.58 17.64 -6.13
N LEU A 71 8.50 16.68 -6.23
CA LEU A 71 8.45 15.64 -7.27
C LEU A 71 7.18 14.78 -7.13
N TRP A 72 6.77 14.47 -5.91
CA TRP A 72 5.54 13.73 -5.68
C TRP A 72 4.33 14.53 -6.14
N GLU A 73 4.20 15.82 -5.81
CA GLU A 73 3.04 16.64 -6.21
C GLU A 73 2.85 16.73 -7.73
N THR A 74 3.95 16.66 -8.47
CA THR A 74 3.95 16.73 -9.94
C THR A 74 3.92 15.37 -10.63
N ASP A 75 4.06 14.26 -9.89
CA ASP A 75 4.07 12.92 -10.45
C ASP A 75 2.67 12.55 -11.01
N PRO A 76 2.58 12.16 -12.30
CA PRO A 76 1.31 11.75 -12.91
C PRO A 76 0.87 10.35 -12.49
N ASN A 77 1.76 9.54 -11.92
CA ASN A 77 1.58 8.12 -11.64
C ASN A 77 1.17 7.83 -10.18
N LYS A 78 0.64 8.82 -9.45
CA LYS A 78 0.18 8.67 -8.05
C LYS A 78 -0.79 7.50 -7.86
N SER A 79 -1.68 7.28 -8.82
CA SER A 79 -2.66 6.19 -8.82
C SER A 79 -1.97 4.82 -8.91
N LEU A 80 -0.97 4.70 -9.77
CA LEU A 80 -0.16 3.50 -9.93
C LEU A 80 0.68 3.21 -8.68
N TRP A 81 1.26 4.24 -8.06
CA TRP A 81 1.93 4.11 -6.76
C TRP A 81 0.99 3.57 -5.69
N SER A 82 -0.23 4.08 -5.61
CA SER A 82 -1.25 3.58 -4.68
C SER A 82 -1.60 2.11 -4.94
N LEU A 83 -1.72 1.72 -6.21
CA LEU A 83 -2.00 0.34 -6.60
C LEU A 83 -0.87 -0.61 -6.21
N MET A 84 0.38 -0.23 -6.51
CA MET A 84 1.58 -0.99 -6.16
C MET A 84 1.74 -1.14 -4.65
N THR A 85 1.59 -0.06 -3.87
CA THR A 85 1.73 -0.14 -2.41
C THR A 85 0.60 -0.94 -1.76
N LYS A 86 -0.61 -0.91 -2.33
CA LYS A 86 -1.72 -1.78 -1.92
C LYS A 86 -1.41 -3.25 -2.20
N ALA A 87 -0.90 -3.58 -3.38
CA ALA A 87 -0.48 -4.94 -3.73
C ALA A 87 0.61 -5.47 -2.79
N TRP A 88 1.67 -4.69 -2.57
CA TRP A 88 2.73 -5.07 -1.64
C TRP A 88 2.22 -5.20 -0.20
N SER A 89 1.32 -4.32 0.26
CA SER A 89 0.75 -4.42 1.61
C SER A 89 -0.06 -5.71 1.78
N ALA A 90 -0.85 -6.10 0.77
CA ALA A 90 -1.57 -7.37 0.79
C ALA A 90 -0.62 -8.57 0.89
N ILE A 91 0.48 -8.56 0.12
CA ILE A 91 1.52 -9.59 0.19
C ILE A 91 2.16 -9.62 1.59
N ARG A 92 2.67 -8.48 2.05
CA ARG A 92 3.34 -8.32 3.35
C ARG A 92 2.46 -8.78 4.49
N ASP A 93 1.17 -8.45 4.46
CA ASP A 93 0.26 -8.75 5.55
C ASP A 93 0.00 -10.27 5.67
N GLN A 94 0.13 -11.04 4.58
CA GLN A 94 0.05 -12.50 4.62
C GLN A 94 1.38 -13.18 4.96
N ILE A 95 2.47 -12.83 4.25
CA ILE A 95 3.74 -13.59 4.35
C ILE A 95 4.76 -13.00 5.33
N GLY A 96 4.53 -11.75 5.77
CA GLY A 96 5.41 -10.99 6.66
C GLY A 96 6.44 -10.13 5.91
N LYS A 97 6.92 -9.06 6.57
CA LYS A 97 7.91 -8.13 6.00
C LYS A 97 9.25 -8.80 5.67
N ASP A 98 9.68 -9.76 6.48
CA ASP A 98 10.98 -10.44 6.31
C ASP A 98 11.03 -11.29 5.03
N ARG A 99 9.87 -11.76 4.56
CA ARG A 99 9.73 -12.53 3.32
C ARG A 99 9.23 -11.70 2.14
N ALA A 100 8.94 -10.42 2.36
CA ALA A 100 8.44 -9.49 1.37
C ALA A 100 9.28 -8.19 1.33
N PRO A 101 10.58 -8.26 0.93
CA PRO A 101 11.42 -7.08 0.84
C PRO A 101 10.88 -6.10 -0.22
N LEU A 102 10.57 -4.87 0.22
CA LEU A 102 9.98 -3.81 -0.61
C LEU A 102 10.86 -3.45 -1.81
N ASP A 103 12.17 -3.47 -1.64
CA ASP A 103 13.15 -3.16 -2.69
C ASP A 103 13.06 -4.15 -3.86
N GLN A 104 13.01 -5.45 -3.55
CA GLN A 104 12.83 -6.50 -4.56
C GLN A 104 11.47 -6.44 -5.25
N PHE A 105 10.42 -6.06 -4.52
CA PHE A 105 9.10 -5.84 -5.12
C PHE A 105 9.15 -4.75 -6.19
N PHE A 106 9.73 -3.58 -5.86
CA PHE A 106 9.83 -2.47 -6.80
C PHE A 106 10.78 -2.76 -7.97
N SER A 107 11.87 -3.48 -7.76
CA SER A 107 12.79 -3.85 -8.85
C SER A 107 12.12 -4.75 -9.89
N LEU A 108 11.12 -5.54 -9.50
CA LEU A 108 10.35 -6.39 -10.42
C LEU A 108 9.21 -5.64 -11.12
N ILE A 109 8.42 -4.87 -10.36
CA ILE A 109 7.19 -4.27 -10.89
C ILE A 109 7.44 -2.94 -11.62
N CYS A 110 8.42 -2.13 -11.21
CA CYS A 110 8.68 -0.84 -11.85
C CYS A 110 9.04 -0.98 -13.34
N PRO A 111 9.95 -1.90 -13.75
CA PRO A 111 10.22 -2.12 -15.18
C PRO A 111 9.01 -2.68 -15.94
N HIS A 112 8.21 -3.54 -15.30
CA HIS A 112 7.01 -4.11 -15.92
C HIS A 112 5.95 -3.05 -16.24
N LEU A 113 5.79 -2.07 -15.36
CA LEU A 113 4.86 -0.97 -15.52
C LEU A 113 5.41 0.20 -16.35
N ASN A 114 6.60 0.04 -16.95
CA ASN A 114 7.34 1.10 -17.66
C ASN A 114 7.55 2.36 -16.81
N MET A 115 7.73 2.19 -15.49
CA MET A 115 8.07 3.29 -14.60
C MET A 115 9.51 3.75 -14.88
N PRO A 116 9.78 5.07 -14.88
CA PRO A 116 11.13 5.57 -15.07
C PRO A 116 12.08 5.00 -14.02
N ALA A 117 13.23 4.48 -14.46
CA ALA A 117 14.29 4.11 -13.55
C ALA A 117 14.80 5.37 -12.82
N PRO A 118 15.27 5.26 -11.56
CA PRO A 118 15.77 6.39 -10.78
C PRO A 118 16.77 7.27 -11.55
N GLU A 119 17.65 6.65 -12.33
CA GLU A 119 18.68 7.33 -13.13
C GLU A 119 18.08 8.22 -14.22
N SER A 120 16.91 7.85 -14.74
CA SER A 120 16.23 8.52 -15.86
C SER A 120 15.04 9.39 -15.44
N TYR A 121 14.51 9.20 -14.23
CA TYR A 121 13.26 9.81 -13.76
C TYR A 121 13.26 11.34 -13.93
N LEU A 122 14.32 11.99 -13.47
CA LEU A 122 14.45 13.45 -13.55
C LEU A 122 14.43 13.93 -15.00
N ALA A 123 15.23 13.30 -15.87
CA ALA A 123 15.31 13.67 -17.28
C ALA A 123 13.99 13.45 -18.04
N VAL A 124 13.31 12.31 -17.78
CA VAL A 124 12.05 11.97 -18.45
C VAL A 124 10.94 12.95 -18.08
N LEU A 125 10.93 13.42 -16.84
CA LEU A 125 9.96 14.40 -16.36
C LEU A 125 10.42 15.86 -16.53
N GLY A 126 11.53 16.11 -17.22
CA GLY A 126 12.04 17.46 -17.44
C GLY A 126 12.57 18.16 -16.19
N TRP A 127 12.91 17.42 -15.14
CA TRP A 127 13.55 17.95 -13.95
C TRP A 127 15.07 17.97 -14.08
N SER A 128 15.68 19.03 -13.59
CA SER A 128 17.12 19.13 -13.40
C SER A 128 17.45 19.46 -11.94
N VAL A 129 18.53 18.89 -11.41
CA VAL A 129 19.01 19.17 -10.06
C VAL A 129 20.18 20.14 -10.15
N SER A 130 20.05 21.29 -9.50
CA SER A 130 21.11 22.30 -9.37
C SER A 130 21.47 22.51 -7.90
N ILE A 131 22.58 23.20 -7.65
CA ILE A 131 22.98 23.60 -6.30
C ILE A 131 22.75 25.11 -6.20
N ASN A 132 22.01 25.55 -5.17
CA ASN A 132 21.77 26.96 -4.90
C ASN A 132 23.01 27.66 -4.33
N GLU A 133 22.92 28.98 -4.19
CA GLU A 133 23.93 29.83 -3.56
C GLU A 133 24.24 29.41 -2.11
N GLU A 134 23.27 28.82 -1.39
CA GLU A 134 23.47 28.29 -0.03
C GLU A 134 24.14 26.90 0.01
N GLY A 135 24.47 26.31 -1.15
CA GLY A 135 25.02 24.94 -1.22
C GLY A 135 23.97 23.85 -0.99
N ASP A 136 22.68 24.18 -1.19
CA ASP A 136 21.56 23.25 -1.07
C ASP A 136 21.10 22.72 -2.44
N PRO A 137 20.69 21.44 -2.55
CA PRO A 137 20.13 20.91 -3.78
C PRO A 137 18.75 21.52 -4.04
N THR A 138 18.52 21.96 -5.26
CA THR A 138 17.24 22.45 -5.75
C THR A 138 16.90 21.77 -7.05
N ILE A 139 15.62 21.63 -7.32
CA ILE A 139 15.12 21.11 -8.58
C ILE A 139 14.41 22.21 -9.36
N SER A 140 14.69 22.27 -10.66
CA SER A 140 13.99 23.13 -11.61
C SER A 140 13.34 22.28 -12.69
N HIS A 141 12.11 22.63 -13.04
CA HIS A 141 11.35 21.94 -14.08
C HIS A 141 11.46 22.75 -15.38
N ASP A 142 11.92 22.10 -16.43
CA ASP A 142 11.85 22.65 -17.78
C ASP A 142 10.39 22.59 -18.25
N GLY A 143 9.68 23.72 -18.19
CA GLY A 143 8.27 23.85 -18.57
C GLY A 143 7.96 23.45 -20.03
N SER A 144 8.97 23.12 -20.81
CA SER A 144 8.89 22.57 -22.17
C SER A 144 8.51 21.08 -22.20
N SER A 145 8.78 20.32 -21.14
CA SER A 145 8.43 18.90 -21.08
C SER A 145 6.93 18.77 -20.83
N ARG A 146 6.18 18.50 -21.90
CA ARG A 146 4.81 17.98 -21.77
C ARG A 146 4.88 16.81 -20.80
N SER A 147 4.19 16.92 -19.68
CA SER A 147 4.00 15.85 -18.70
C SER A 147 3.39 14.66 -19.42
N ALA A 148 4.24 13.85 -20.03
CA ALA A 148 3.85 12.59 -20.60
C ALA A 148 3.51 11.73 -19.39
N CYS A 149 2.30 11.21 -19.34
CA CYS A 149 1.98 10.11 -18.46
C CYS A 149 2.96 8.97 -18.79
N VAL A 150 4.07 8.89 -18.05
CA VAL A 150 5.08 7.84 -18.23
C VAL A 150 4.51 6.58 -17.59
N GLY A 151 3.69 5.90 -18.37
CA GLY A 151 2.80 4.82 -17.95
C GLY A 151 1.85 4.40 -19.07
N ALA A 152 1.78 5.18 -20.16
CA ALA A 152 1.03 4.87 -21.38
C ALA A 152 1.52 3.64 -22.17
N GLY A 153 2.48 2.86 -21.67
CA GLY A 153 2.83 1.56 -22.26
C GLY A 153 1.80 0.45 -21.98
N LEU A 154 0.90 0.67 -21.02
CA LEU A 154 -0.17 -0.25 -20.64
C LEU A 154 -1.55 0.43 -20.64
N SER A 155 -1.70 1.53 -21.38
CA SER A 155 -2.92 2.36 -21.42
C SER A 155 -4.18 1.67 -21.94
N ASP A 156 -4.12 0.38 -22.29
CA ASP A 156 -5.28 -0.39 -22.77
C ASP A 156 -5.66 -1.57 -21.87
N THR A 157 -4.93 -1.83 -20.78
CA THR A 157 -5.24 -2.93 -19.86
C THR A 157 -5.54 -2.38 -18.48
N ALA A 158 -6.77 -2.61 -18.00
CA ALA A 158 -7.19 -2.23 -16.66
C ALA A 158 -6.40 -3.00 -15.59
N LEU A 159 -5.22 -2.48 -15.22
CA LEU A 159 -4.34 -3.05 -14.20
C LEU A 159 -5.04 -3.06 -12.83
N SER A 160 -5.19 -4.26 -12.26
CA SER A 160 -5.72 -4.46 -10.92
C SER A 160 -4.61 -4.81 -9.91
N VAL A 161 -4.96 -4.78 -8.62
CA VAL A 161 -4.07 -5.22 -7.53
C VAL A 161 -3.68 -6.68 -7.73
N GLN A 162 -4.63 -7.51 -8.16
CA GLN A 162 -4.45 -8.94 -8.38
C GLN A 162 -3.46 -9.22 -9.51
N ASP A 163 -3.48 -8.42 -10.59
CA ASP A 163 -2.55 -8.57 -11.70
C ASP A 163 -1.11 -8.30 -11.27
N ILE A 164 -0.89 -7.26 -10.45
CA ILE A 164 0.42 -6.96 -9.88
C ILE A 164 0.91 -8.12 -9.00
N ILE A 165 0.04 -8.66 -8.14
CA ILE A 165 0.38 -9.78 -7.26
C ILE A 165 0.72 -11.03 -8.08
N ALA A 166 -0.12 -11.38 -9.06
CA ALA A 166 0.10 -12.54 -9.93
C ALA A 166 1.42 -12.43 -10.72
N TYR A 167 1.74 -11.23 -11.21
CA TYR A 167 3.01 -10.98 -11.90
C TYR A 167 4.22 -11.16 -10.99
N VAL A 168 4.24 -10.55 -9.80
CA VAL A 168 5.41 -10.71 -8.90
C VAL A 168 5.53 -12.16 -8.41
N GLN A 169 4.42 -12.88 -8.25
CA GLN A 169 4.43 -14.30 -7.93
C GLN A 169 4.99 -15.17 -9.05
N SER A 170 4.66 -14.90 -10.31
CA SER A 170 5.22 -15.65 -11.45
C SER A 170 6.74 -15.45 -11.57
N MET A 171 7.25 -14.31 -11.12
CA MET A 171 8.68 -14.00 -10.99
C MET A 171 9.35 -14.65 -9.76
N GLY A 172 8.61 -15.43 -8.96
CA GLY A 172 9.12 -16.12 -7.77
C GLY A 172 9.21 -15.24 -6.52
N TYR A 173 8.65 -14.03 -6.55
CA TYR A 173 8.51 -13.20 -5.36
C TYR A 173 7.25 -13.60 -4.59
N ALA A 174 7.38 -13.79 -3.27
CA ALA A 174 6.24 -14.17 -2.42
C ALA A 174 5.48 -15.43 -2.87
N SER A 175 6.20 -16.49 -3.27
CA SER A 175 5.62 -17.77 -3.73
C SER A 175 4.70 -18.45 -2.70
N THR A 176 4.79 -18.07 -1.42
CA THR A 176 3.92 -18.58 -0.34
C THR A 176 2.66 -17.74 -0.11
N TYR A 177 2.47 -16.64 -0.84
CA TYR A 177 1.24 -15.85 -0.77
C TYR A 177 0.09 -16.62 -1.42
N VAL A 178 -1.08 -16.64 -0.77
CA VAL A 178 -2.29 -17.29 -1.29
C VAL A 178 -3.33 -16.20 -1.51
N ALA A 179 -3.65 -15.93 -2.77
CA ALA A 179 -4.70 -14.98 -3.12
C ALA A 179 -6.04 -15.47 -2.53
N ASP A 180 -6.64 -14.68 -1.65
CA ASP A 180 -7.95 -14.99 -1.11
C ASP A 180 -9.00 -14.64 -2.18
N VAL A 181 -9.56 -15.67 -2.81
CA VAL A 181 -10.52 -15.57 -3.92
C VAL A 181 -11.79 -14.78 -3.52
N ASN A 182 -12.03 -14.59 -2.21
CA ASN A 182 -13.24 -13.97 -1.69
C ASN A 182 -13.15 -12.45 -1.41
N THR A 183 -12.00 -11.80 -1.63
CA THR A 183 -11.84 -10.33 -1.40
C THR A 183 -11.72 -9.56 -2.73
N THR A 184 -12.62 -9.80 -3.68
CA THR A 184 -12.74 -8.99 -4.90
C THR A 184 -13.59 -7.75 -4.65
N SER A 185 -12.97 -6.68 -4.18
CA SER A 185 -13.49 -5.32 -4.44
C SER A 185 -12.66 -4.73 -5.58
N PRO A 186 -13.16 -4.72 -6.83
CA PRO A 186 -12.44 -4.17 -7.96
C PRO A 186 -12.36 -2.65 -7.78
N THR A 187 -11.21 -2.16 -7.33
CA THR A 187 -10.93 -0.72 -7.35
C THR A 187 -10.49 -0.38 -8.77
N PHE A 188 -11.47 -0.07 -9.62
CA PHE A 188 -11.25 0.28 -11.02
C PHE A 188 -10.89 1.78 -11.13
N LEU A 189 -9.76 2.11 -11.75
CA LEU A 189 -9.41 3.48 -12.10
C LEU A 189 -9.96 3.76 -13.50
N GLY A 190 -11.21 4.20 -13.56
CA GLY A 190 -11.80 4.74 -14.79
C GLY A 190 -11.42 6.20 -14.97
N HIS A 191 -10.61 6.52 -15.97
CA HIS A 191 -10.43 7.91 -16.41
C HIS A 191 -11.51 8.23 -17.45
N SER A 192 -12.49 9.07 -17.07
CA SER A 192 -13.44 9.64 -18.02
C SER A 192 -12.71 10.62 -18.95
N VAL A 193 -12.62 10.26 -20.22
CA VAL A 193 -12.25 11.20 -21.30
C VAL A 193 -13.46 12.09 -21.54
N THR A 194 -13.39 13.34 -21.10
CA THR A 194 -14.24 14.40 -21.65
C THR A 194 -13.64 14.84 -22.98
N SER A 195 -14.36 14.58 -24.07
CA SER A 195 -14.11 15.09 -25.43
C SER A 195 -14.17 16.61 -25.51
#